data_AF-A0AAE8T734-F1
#
_entry.id   AF-A0AAE8T734-F1
#
_cell.length_a   1.000
_cell.length_b   1.000
_cell.length_c   1.000
_cell.angle_alpha   90.00
_cell.angle_beta   90.00
_cell.angle_gamma   90.00
#
_symmetry.space_group_name_H-M   'P 1'
#
loop_
_entity.id
_entity.type
_entity.pdbx_description
1 polymer ?
#
loop_
_entity_poly.entity_id
_entity_poly.type
_entity_poly.pdbx_seq_one_letter_code
_entity_poly.pdbx_strand_id
1 'polypeptide(L)'
;MPARLADLSHVLPYETTYFDDRLAVERNGLDISALLGVDGHVPDALLVSLCGAPTGSEIQAYLDSRGWLTLSVTNTIWIRSENRVSVRRESDTSLLELKTIDLVDNAIAGLGAAMLWRIVRASDTLGISRIIAFAAGGPEGRAQTGRAPATRILRMATVRFRRAHSRQVQR
;
A
#
# COMPACT_ATOMS: atom_id res chain seq x y z
N MET A 1 0.30 -12.69 22.19
CA MET A 1 -0.37 -13.41 21.08
C MET A 1 0.66 -13.66 19.99
N PRO A 2 0.99 -14.91 19.64
CA PRO A 2 1.82 -15.18 18.46
C PRO A 2 1.08 -14.66 17.22
N ALA A 3 1.79 -13.95 16.33
CA ALA A 3 1.21 -13.49 15.08
C ALA A 3 0.82 -14.71 14.24
N ARG A 4 -0.46 -14.84 13.89
CA ARG A 4 -0.90 -15.84 12.91
C ARG A 4 -0.31 -15.44 11.55
N LEU A 5 0.37 -16.38 10.90
CA LEU A 5 0.85 -16.20 9.53
C LEU A 5 -0.38 -16.04 8.63
N ALA A 6 -0.43 -14.94 7.88
CA ALA A 6 -1.47 -14.72 6.88
C ALA A 6 -1.06 -15.43 5.59
N ASP A 7 -2.00 -16.17 4.99
CA ASP A 7 -1.82 -16.71 3.65
C ASP A 7 -2.01 -15.61 2.61
N LEU A 8 -0.90 -15.11 2.07
CA LEU A 8 -0.86 -14.01 1.10
C LEU A 8 -1.16 -14.48 -0.33
N SER A 9 -1.38 -15.78 -0.56
CA SER A 9 -1.73 -16.28 -1.90
C SER A 9 -3.17 -15.96 -2.30
N HIS A 10 -4.01 -15.59 -1.34
CA HIS A 10 -5.42 -15.35 -1.58
C HIS A 10 -5.68 -13.97 -2.21
N VAL A 11 -6.43 -13.96 -3.31
CA VAL A 11 -7.03 -12.76 -3.90
C VAL A 11 -8.40 -12.57 -3.29
N LEU A 12 -8.65 -11.40 -2.69
CA LEU A 12 -9.98 -11.13 -2.14
C LEU A 12 -10.97 -10.96 -3.30
N PRO A 13 -12.21 -11.49 -3.22
CA PRO A 13 -13.24 -11.28 -4.24
C PRO A 13 -13.53 -9.80 -4.52
N TYR A 14 -13.24 -8.92 -3.56
CA TYR A 14 -13.32 -7.47 -3.71
C TYR A 14 -12.30 -6.90 -4.71
N GLU A 15 -11.17 -7.57 -4.92
CA GLU A 15 -10.10 -7.07 -5.79
C GLU A 15 -10.55 -7.01 -7.26
N THR A 16 -11.25 -8.05 -7.74
CA THR A 16 -11.66 -8.16 -9.14
C THR A 16 -12.67 -7.10 -9.58
N THR A 17 -13.34 -6.44 -8.64
CA THR A 17 -14.39 -5.45 -8.94
C THR A 17 -13.86 -4.02 -8.90
N TYR A 18 -12.91 -3.74 -8.01
CA TYR A 18 -12.50 -2.36 -7.70
C TYR A 18 -11.03 -2.05 -8.01
N PHE A 19 -10.27 -3.04 -8.47
CA PHE A 19 -8.86 -2.90 -8.79
C PHE A 19 -8.59 -3.45 -10.19
N ASP A 20 -7.69 -2.77 -10.91
CA ASP A 20 -7.23 -3.17 -12.23
C ASP A 20 -5.70 -3.19 -12.24
N ASP A 21 -5.10 -4.37 -12.42
CA ASP A 21 -3.64 -4.53 -12.48
C ASP A 21 -3.04 -4.05 -13.81
N ARG A 22 -3.87 -3.61 -14.76
CA ARG A 22 -3.44 -3.13 -16.09
C ARG A 22 -3.24 -1.62 -16.14
N LEU A 23 -3.39 -0.92 -15.01
CA LEU A 23 -3.13 0.52 -14.94
C LEU A 23 -1.68 0.80 -15.30
N ALA A 24 -1.47 1.79 -16.15
CA ALA A 24 -0.15 2.25 -16.53
C ALA A 24 0.50 2.98 -15.35
N VAL A 25 1.80 2.76 -15.15
CA VAL A 25 2.58 3.50 -14.17
C VAL A 25 3.54 4.43 -14.89
N GLU A 26 3.42 5.74 -14.65
CA GLU A 26 4.39 6.71 -15.16
C GLU A 26 5.68 6.60 -14.36
N ARG A 27 6.67 5.92 -14.94
CA ARG A 27 7.94 5.61 -14.25
C ARG A 27 8.94 6.77 -14.22
N ASN A 28 8.69 7.83 -14.98
CA ASN A 28 9.56 9.02 -15.07
C ASN A 28 11.05 8.70 -15.33
N GLY A 29 11.33 7.66 -16.12
CA GLY A 29 12.69 7.22 -16.43
C GLY A 29 13.47 6.62 -15.26
N LEU A 30 12.82 6.34 -14.12
CA LEU A 30 13.47 5.76 -12.95
C LEU A 30 13.77 4.28 -13.14
N ASP A 31 14.95 3.86 -12.70
CA ASP A 31 15.27 2.45 -12.49
C ASP A 31 14.67 1.97 -11.16
N ILE A 32 13.37 1.66 -11.21
CA ILE A 32 12.60 1.23 -10.03
C ILE A 32 13.17 -0.06 -9.42
N SER A 33 13.67 -0.97 -10.25
CA SER A 33 14.26 -2.22 -9.77
C SER A 33 15.50 -1.95 -8.91
N ALA A 34 16.40 -1.08 -9.37
CA ALA A 34 17.57 -0.67 -8.61
C ALA A 34 17.19 0.06 -7.30
N LEU A 35 16.19 0.96 -7.36
CA LEU A 35 15.69 1.70 -6.19
C LEU A 35 15.07 0.78 -5.14
N LEU A 36 14.38 -0.27 -5.56
CA LEU A 36 13.81 -1.29 -4.67
C LEU A 36 14.85 -2.33 -4.21
N GLY A 37 15.99 -2.41 -4.90
CA GLY A 37 17.03 -3.40 -4.63
C GLY A 37 16.61 -4.82 -5.01
N VAL A 38 15.77 -4.97 -6.04
CA VAL A 38 15.28 -6.26 -6.54
C VAL A 38 15.93 -6.58 -7.89
N ASP A 39 16.21 -7.86 -8.10
CA ASP A 39 16.76 -8.33 -9.36
C ASP A 39 15.68 -8.40 -10.44
N GLY A 40 16.02 -7.91 -11.63
CA GLY A 40 15.15 -7.98 -12.81
C GLY A 40 14.09 -6.88 -12.85
N HIS A 41 13.29 -6.90 -13.92
CA HIS A 41 12.29 -5.87 -14.16
C HIS A 41 11.09 -6.03 -13.23
N VAL A 42 10.74 -4.95 -12.51
CA VAL A 42 9.49 -4.88 -11.74
C VAL A 42 8.35 -4.50 -12.69
N PRO A 43 7.32 -5.34 -12.90
CA PRO A 43 6.21 -5.04 -13.82
C PRO A 43 5.24 -4.00 -13.22
N ASP A 44 4.52 -3.27 -14.10
CA ASP A 44 3.54 -2.24 -13.69
C ASP A 44 2.47 -2.82 -12.75
N ALA A 45 1.93 -4.00 -13.04
CA ALA A 45 0.95 -4.68 -12.20
C ALA A 45 1.40 -4.82 -10.73
N LEU A 46 2.70 -5.06 -10.50
CA LEU A 46 3.25 -5.17 -9.16
C LEU A 46 3.33 -3.81 -8.47
N LEU A 47 3.64 -2.74 -9.21
CA LEU A 47 3.64 -1.36 -8.71
C LEU A 47 2.23 -0.86 -8.41
N VAL A 48 1.26 -1.16 -9.27
CA VAL A 48 -0.18 -0.89 -9.06
C VAL A 48 -0.67 -1.54 -7.77
N SER A 49 -0.31 -2.81 -7.56
CA SER A 49 -0.61 -3.50 -6.32
C SER A 49 0.13 -2.90 -5.12
N LEU A 50 1.39 -2.47 -5.29
CA LEU A 50 2.23 -1.89 -4.24
C LEU A 50 1.71 -0.53 -3.74
N CYS A 51 1.07 0.25 -4.59
CA CYS A 51 0.43 1.51 -4.20
C CYS A 51 -1.06 1.34 -3.82
N GLY A 52 -1.61 0.13 -3.99
CA GLY A 52 -3.01 -0.18 -3.70
C GLY A 52 -3.98 0.63 -4.57
N ALA A 53 -3.61 0.96 -5.81
CA ALA A 53 -4.38 1.84 -6.68
C ALA A 53 -5.72 1.19 -7.12
N PRO A 54 -6.87 1.82 -6.82
CA PRO A 54 -8.16 1.39 -7.36
C PRO A 54 -8.24 1.56 -8.88
N THR A 55 -9.20 0.90 -9.51
CA THR A 55 -9.50 1.07 -10.94
C THR A 55 -9.74 2.55 -11.28
N GLY A 56 -9.21 2.99 -12.42
CA GLY A 56 -9.31 4.37 -12.88
C GLY A 56 -8.35 5.34 -12.19
N SER A 57 -7.36 4.83 -11.44
CA SER A 57 -6.30 5.64 -10.88
C SER A 57 -5.24 6.02 -11.89
N GLU A 58 -4.68 7.22 -11.72
CA GLU A 58 -3.41 7.61 -12.34
C GLU A 58 -2.29 7.39 -11.32
N ILE A 59 -1.15 6.88 -11.79
CA ILE A 59 -0.05 6.48 -10.92
C ILE A 59 1.26 7.04 -11.47
N GLN A 60 1.99 7.76 -10.61
CA GLN A 60 3.29 8.34 -10.94
C GLN A 60 4.36 7.90 -9.94
N ALA A 61 5.52 7.48 -10.45
CA ALA A 61 6.70 7.19 -9.67
C ALA A 61 7.68 8.37 -9.71
N TYR A 62 8.14 8.84 -8.55
CA TYR A 62 9.14 9.89 -8.45
C TYR A 62 10.05 9.65 -7.22
N LEU A 63 11.19 10.33 -7.15
CA LEU A 63 11.98 10.41 -5.92
C LEU A 63 11.52 11.64 -5.14
N ASP A 64 11.14 11.45 -3.88
CA ASP A 64 10.81 12.57 -3.01
C ASP A 64 12.07 13.37 -2.60
N SER A 65 11.88 14.44 -1.82
CA SER A 65 13.00 15.27 -1.35
C SER A 65 13.99 14.54 -0.43
N ARG A 66 13.63 13.35 0.07
CA ARG A 66 14.49 12.48 0.88
C ARG A 66 15.21 11.43 0.03
N GLY A 67 14.96 11.41 -1.29
CA GLY A 67 15.47 10.41 -2.21
C GLY A 67 14.76 9.06 -2.12
N TRP A 68 13.53 9.01 -1.58
CA TRP A 68 12.76 7.77 -1.48
C TRP A 68 11.89 7.61 -2.71
N LEU A 69 11.84 6.38 -3.23
CA LEU A 69 10.91 6.03 -4.31
C LEU A 69 9.48 6.23 -3.80
N THR A 70 8.73 7.14 -4.41
CA THR A 70 7.36 7.43 -4.04
C THR A 70 6.44 7.19 -5.22
N LEU A 71 5.42 6.36 -4.99
CA LEU A 71 4.29 6.16 -5.88
C LEU A 71 3.15 7.05 -5.41
N SER A 72 2.79 8.02 -6.23
CA SER A 72 1.58 8.82 -6.08
C SER A 72 0.42 8.16 -6.80
N VAL A 73 -0.74 8.15 -6.16
CA VAL A 73 -1.99 7.65 -6.72
C VAL A 73 -3.06 8.72 -6.57
N THR A 74 -3.61 9.15 -7.70
CA THR A 74 -4.79 10.01 -7.77
C THR A 74 -5.98 9.19 -8.25
N ASN A 75 -7.14 9.39 -7.63
CA ASN A 75 -8.39 8.76 -8.03
C ASN A 75 -9.57 9.64 -7.61
N THR A 76 -10.27 10.24 -8.57
CA THR A 76 -11.35 11.19 -8.29
C THR A 76 -12.62 10.53 -7.71
N ILE A 77 -12.72 9.20 -7.78
CA ILE A 77 -13.92 8.45 -7.37
C ILE A 77 -13.80 8.00 -5.91
N TRP A 78 -12.63 7.50 -5.51
CA TRP A 78 -12.46 6.79 -4.24
C TRP A 78 -11.51 7.45 -3.25
N ILE A 79 -10.60 8.29 -3.72
CA ILE A 79 -9.51 8.86 -2.93
C ILE A 79 -9.71 10.37 -2.83
N ARG A 80 -9.91 10.87 -1.61
CA ARG A 80 -10.17 12.30 -1.34
C ARG A 80 -8.93 13.15 -1.56
N SER A 81 -7.77 12.63 -1.17
CA SER A 81 -6.48 13.28 -1.34
C SER A 81 -5.44 12.29 -1.80
N GLU A 82 -4.54 12.73 -2.66
CA GLU A 82 -3.46 11.92 -3.26
C GLU A 82 -2.87 10.92 -2.27
N ASN A 83 -2.98 9.63 -2.58
CA ASN A 83 -2.40 8.56 -1.78
C ASN A 83 -0.93 8.41 -2.18
N ARG A 84 -0.03 8.30 -1.20
CA ARG A 84 1.40 8.20 -1.42
C ARG A 84 1.97 6.99 -0.70
N VAL A 85 2.67 6.16 -1.46
CA VAL A 85 3.45 5.03 -0.95
C VAL A 85 4.92 5.28 -1.24
N SER A 86 5.70 5.47 -0.18
CA SER A 86 7.13 5.70 -0.27
C SER A 86 7.89 4.45 0.18
N VAL A 87 8.87 4.02 -0.60
CA VAL A 87 9.73 2.88 -0.28
C VAL A 87 11.15 3.37 -0.07
N ARG A 88 11.73 2.95 1.05
CA ARG A 88 13.12 3.19 1.41
C ARG A 88 13.85 1.88 1.58
N ARG A 89 15.03 1.78 0.98
CA ARG A 89 15.99 0.73 1.30
C ARG A 89 16.84 1.15 2.50
N GLU A 90 16.93 0.27 3.50
CA GLU A 90 17.80 0.38 4.68
C GLU A 90 18.78 -0.78 4.69
N SER A 91 20.05 -0.56 4.30
CA SER A 91 21.10 -1.58 4.28
C SER A 91 20.66 -2.88 3.56
N ASP A 92 20.18 -3.87 4.32
CA ASP A 92 19.73 -5.19 3.85
C ASP A 92 18.20 -5.39 3.91
N THR A 93 17.43 -4.36 4.27
CA THR A 93 15.97 -4.44 4.43
C THR A 93 15.27 -3.31 3.71
N SER A 94 14.11 -3.59 3.10
CA SER A 94 13.26 -2.55 2.53
C SER A 94 12.09 -2.25 3.47
N LEU A 95 11.82 -0.95 3.63
CA LEU A 95 10.74 -0.36 4.39
C LEU A 95 9.78 0.33 3.43
N LEU A 96 8.50 0.00 3.52
CA LEU A 96 7.43 0.74 2.87
C LEU A 96 6.72 1.62 3.90
N GLU A 97 6.69 2.91 3.63
CA GLU A 97 5.88 3.91 4.31
C GLU A 97 4.65 4.21 3.47
N LEU A 98 3.51 3.75 3.95
CA LEU A 98 2.20 4.14 3.46
C LEU A 98 1.75 5.35 4.27
N LYS A 99 1.62 6.50 3.59
CA LYS A 99 0.99 7.68 4.20
C LYS A 99 -0.50 7.42 4.45
N THR A 100 -1.23 8.45 4.84
CA THR A 100 -2.67 8.33 5.08
C THR A 100 -3.41 7.90 3.82
N ILE A 101 -4.12 6.77 3.87
CA ILE A 101 -5.16 6.46 2.89
C ILE A 101 -6.39 7.30 3.25
N ASP A 102 -6.63 8.35 2.49
CA ASP A 102 -7.75 9.27 2.69
C ASP A 102 -8.88 8.95 1.70
N LEU A 103 -9.84 8.13 2.15
CA LEU A 103 -11.00 7.75 1.34
C LEU A 103 -12.09 8.83 1.39
N VAL A 104 -12.89 8.92 0.32
CA VAL A 104 -14.12 9.72 0.31
C VAL A 104 -15.18 9.13 1.27
N ASP A 105 -16.12 9.95 1.76
CA ASP A 105 -17.08 9.52 2.80
C ASP A 105 -18.02 8.39 2.35
N ASN A 106 -18.28 8.34 1.05
CA ASN A 106 -19.09 7.31 0.39
C ASN A 106 -18.25 6.16 -0.20
N ALA A 107 -16.97 6.06 0.18
CA ALA A 107 -16.14 4.94 -0.24
C ALA A 107 -16.73 3.62 0.27
N ILE A 108 -16.60 2.59 -0.56
CA ILE A 108 -17.21 1.29 -0.27
C ILE A 108 -16.55 0.68 0.97
N ALA A 109 -17.38 0.11 1.85
CA ALA A 109 -16.90 -0.58 3.04
C ALA A 109 -15.89 -1.67 2.65
N GLY A 110 -14.74 -1.67 3.33
CA GLY A 110 -13.66 -2.64 3.09
C GLY A 110 -12.67 -2.25 1.99
N LEU A 111 -12.88 -1.15 1.24
CA LEU A 111 -11.96 -0.73 0.19
C LEU A 111 -10.53 -0.49 0.73
N GLY A 112 -10.39 0.27 1.81
CA GLY A 112 -9.08 0.52 2.43
C GLY A 112 -8.39 -0.76 2.94
N ALA A 113 -9.16 -1.75 3.39
CA ALA A 113 -8.62 -3.05 3.80
C ALA A 113 -8.14 -3.87 2.58
N ALA A 114 -8.89 -3.83 1.47
CA ALA A 114 -8.48 -4.45 0.21
C ALA A 114 -7.24 -3.77 -0.38
N MET A 115 -7.15 -2.44 -0.32
CA MET A 115 -5.94 -1.68 -0.69
C MET A 115 -4.74 -2.16 0.13
N LEU A 116 -4.88 -2.21 1.46
CA LEU A 116 -3.80 -2.65 2.34
C LEU A 116 -3.40 -4.10 2.05
N TRP A 117 -4.35 -5.00 1.80
CA TRP A 117 -4.07 -6.41 1.45
C TRP A 117 -3.22 -6.52 0.18
N ARG A 118 -3.53 -5.74 -0.84
CA ARG A 118 -2.77 -5.68 -2.10
C ARG A 118 -1.35 -5.16 -1.88
N ILE A 119 -1.20 -4.09 -1.10
CA ILE A 119 0.10 -3.51 -0.74
C ILE A 119 0.95 -4.54 0.00
N VAL A 120 0.36 -5.27 0.95
CA VAL A 120 1.02 -6.32 1.73
C VAL A 120 1.54 -7.45 0.83
N ARG A 121 0.71 -7.94 -0.11
CA ARG A 121 1.11 -8.98 -1.05
C ARG A 121 2.21 -8.52 -1.99
N ALA A 122 2.09 -7.33 -2.56
CA ALA A 122 3.12 -6.77 -3.44
C ALA A 122 4.44 -6.58 -2.69
N SER A 123 4.37 -6.13 -1.43
CA SER A 123 5.51 -6.01 -0.54
C SER A 123 6.21 -7.34 -0.31
N ASP A 124 5.47 -8.42 -0.07
CA ASP A 124 6.05 -9.76 0.12
C ASP A 124 6.75 -10.29 -1.15
N THR A 125 6.13 -10.07 -2.32
CA THR A 125 6.74 -10.40 -3.63
C THR A 125 8.04 -9.62 -3.84
N LEU A 126 8.07 -8.34 -3.48
CA LEU A 126 9.24 -7.46 -3.61
C LEU A 126 10.27 -7.62 -2.47
N GLY A 127 10.03 -8.51 -1.50
CA GLY A 127 10.93 -8.71 -0.36
C GLY A 127 10.96 -7.54 0.64
N ILE A 128 9.95 -6.68 0.63
CA ILE A 128 9.80 -5.57 1.58
C ILE A 128 9.37 -6.14 2.93
N SER A 129 10.28 -6.06 3.89
CA SER A 129 10.15 -6.75 5.19
C SER A 129 9.28 -6.00 6.21
N ARG A 130 9.04 -4.71 5.99
CA ARG A 130 8.32 -3.84 6.93
C ARG A 130 7.40 -2.87 6.20
N ILE A 131 6.18 -2.76 6.70
CA ILE A 131 5.22 -1.72 6.31
C ILE A 131 4.89 -0.87 7.53
N ILE A 132 5.00 0.45 7.39
CA ILE A 132 4.47 1.44 8.31
C ILE A 132 3.30 2.10 7.61
N ALA A 133 2.11 2.03 8.20
CA ALA A 133 0.90 2.62 7.64
C ALA A 133 0.23 3.54 8.65
N PHE A 134 -0.22 4.70 8.16
CA PHE A 134 -1.10 5.59 8.91
C PHE A 134 -2.53 5.41 8.41
N ALA A 135 -3.39 4.84 9.25
CA ALA A 135 -4.80 4.73 8.92
C ALA A 135 -5.56 5.90 9.57
N ALA A 136 -6.34 6.62 8.76
CA ALA A 136 -7.20 7.69 9.23
C ALA A 136 -8.60 7.52 8.61
N GLY A 137 -9.49 6.84 9.35
CA GLY A 137 -10.86 6.58 8.91
C GLY A 137 -11.72 6.03 10.04
N GLY A 138 -13.01 6.35 9.97
CA GLY A 138 -14.07 6.00 10.91
C GLY A 138 -15.24 6.95 10.66
N PRO A 139 -16.51 6.53 10.84
CA PRO A 139 -17.61 7.45 10.69
C PRO A 139 -17.37 8.65 11.61
N GLU A 140 -17.45 9.87 11.07
CA GLU A 140 -17.86 11.02 11.86
C GLU A 140 -19.22 10.62 12.43
N GLY A 141 -19.22 10.08 13.65
CA GLY A 141 -20.45 9.99 14.41
C GLY A 141 -21.03 11.39 14.38
N ARG A 142 -22.20 11.53 13.75
CA ARG A 142 -23.03 12.75 13.81
C ARG A 142 -22.80 13.35 15.18
N ALA A 143 -22.19 14.53 15.23
CA ALA A 143 -22.11 15.29 16.46
C ALA A 143 -23.57 15.55 16.87
N GLN A 144 -24.10 14.73 17.78
CA GLN A 144 -25.24 15.14 18.56
C GLN A 144 -24.73 16.30 19.41
N THR A 145 -25.11 17.49 18.97
CA THR A 145 -25.15 18.75 19.74
C THR A 145 -23.83 19.23 20.36
N GLY A 146 -23.26 20.27 19.74
CA GLY A 146 -22.63 21.37 20.49
C GLY A 146 -21.19 21.20 20.99
N ARG A 147 -20.34 20.35 20.40
CA ARG A 147 -18.91 20.30 20.74
C ARG A 147 -18.02 20.18 19.50
N ALA A 148 -16.87 20.87 19.57
CA ALA A 148 -15.85 21.09 18.54
C ALA A 148 -15.54 19.89 17.61
N PRO A 149 -15.09 20.14 16.36
CA PRO A 149 -14.85 19.09 15.37
C PRO A 149 -13.92 18.00 15.93
N ALA A 150 -14.39 16.76 15.83
CA ALA A 150 -13.69 15.59 16.36
C ALA A 150 -12.35 15.41 15.65
N THR A 151 -11.28 15.36 16.43
CA THR A 151 -9.92 15.14 15.95
C THR A 151 -9.83 13.80 15.21
N ARG A 152 -9.43 13.83 13.94
CA ARG A 152 -9.12 12.65 13.13
C ARG A 152 -8.04 11.83 13.85
N ILE A 153 -8.41 10.68 14.43
CA ILE A 153 -7.46 9.83 15.17
C ILE A 153 -6.57 9.10 14.16
N LEU A 154 -5.32 9.52 14.06
CA LEU A 154 -4.27 8.79 13.35
C LEU A 154 -3.85 7.60 14.20
N ARG A 155 -4.11 6.38 13.73
CA ARG A 155 -3.52 5.18 14.32
C ARG A 155 -2.38 4.71 13.44
N MET A 156 -1.18 4.62 14.03
CA MET A 156 -0.02 4.03 13.39
C MET A 156 -0.09 2.51 13.54
N ALA A 157 -0.09 1.80 12.41
CA ALA A 157 0.05 0.36 12.38
C ALA A 157 1.44 0.01 11.81
N THR A 158 2.20 -0.81 12.53
CA THR A 158 3.45 -1.39 12.03
C THR A 158 3.24 -2.88 11.80
N VAL A 159 3.40 -3.31 10.55
CA VAL A 159 3.33 -4.72 10.18
C VAL A 159 4.74 -5.19 9.84
N ARG A 160 5.18 -6.28 10.50
CA ARG A 160 6.46 -6.95 10.21
C ARG A 160 6.16 -8.30 9.57
N PHE A 161 6.81 -8.57 8.44
CA PHE A 161 6.73 -9.88 7.78
C PHE A 161 7.92 -10.73 8.20
N ARG A 162 7.68 -12.01 8.47
CA ARG A 162 8.72 -13.03 8.48
C ARG A 162 8.44 -13.97 7.33
N ARG A 163 9.33 -14.04 6.33
CA ARG A 163 9.34 -15.15 5.38
C ARG A 163 9.61 -16.44 6.17
N ALA A 164 8.69 -17.39 6.10
CA ALA A 164 8.99 -18.75 6.49
C ALA A 164 9.92 -19.33 5.42
N HIS A 165 11.21 -19.47 5.74
CA HIS A 165 12.08 -20.29 4.90
C HIS A 165 11.60 -21.73 5.00
N SER A 166 10.89 -22.20 4.00
CA SER A 166 10.70 -23.63 3.75
C SER A 166 12.08 -24.21 3.45
N ARG A 167 12.77 -24.73 4.48
CA ARG A 167 13.85 -25.68 4.29
C ARG A 167 13.22 -26.94 3.69
N GLN A 168 13.20 -27.05 2.36
CA GLN A 168 13.14 -28.37 1.74
C GLN A 168 14.45 -29.08 2.08
N VAL A 169 14.33 -30.03 3.01
CA VAL A 169 15.35 -31.04 3.28
C VAL A 169 15.47 -31.88 2.02
N GLN A 170 16.64 -31.85 1.38
CA GLN A 170 17.06 -32.87 0.43
C GLN A 170 17.03 -34.24 1.12
N ARG A 171 16.33 -35.19 0.52
CA ARG A 171 16.66 -36.61 0.55
C ARG A 171 16.32 -37.22 -0.80
#